data_AF-A0AAW3C0K6-F1
#
_entry.id   AF-A0AAW3C0K6-F1
#
_cell.length_a   1.000
_cell.length_b   1.000
_cell.length_c   1.000
_cell.angle_alpha   90.00
_cell.angle_beta   90.00
_cell.angle_gamma   90.00
#
_symmetry.space_group_name_H-M   'P 1'
#
loop_
_entity.id
_entity.type
_entity.pdbx_description
1 polymer ?
#
loop_
_entity_poly.entity_id
_entity_poly.type
_entity_poly.pdbx_seq_one_letter_code
_entity_poly.pdbx_strand_id
1 'polypeptide(L)'
;MKKYIGRQLRPSQLAAELLPPDQMWCTVCHQAVERQRFREHAAMLGHRLGRKKMKKLKCVSLNMWERHRGAALDHESAHEGNIEHEFEHYQADQRRREQMLVETAWGPSRPPSRWDLF
;
A
#
# COMPACT_ATOMS: atom_id res chain seq x y z
N MET A 1 21.66 16.76 -16.69
CA MET A 1 21.25 16.40 -15.32
C MET A 1 19.75 16.59 -15.18
N LYS A 2 18.97 15.50 -15.11
CA LYS A 2 17.50 15.59 -14.98
C LYS A 2 17.12 15.82 -13.51
N LYS A 3 16.21 16.77 -13.31
CA LYS A 3 15.82 17.38 -12.04
C LYS A 3 15.09 16.38 -11.13
N TYR A 4 15.77 15.89 -10.11
CA TYR A 4 15.22 15.00 -9.09
C TYR A 4 14.59 15.83 -7.97
N ILE A 5 13.48 16.51 -8.25
CA ILE A 5 12.77 17.33 -7.26
C ILE A 5 11.48 16.61 -6.88
N GLY A 6 11.50 15.90 -5.75
CA GLY A 6 10.30 15.67 -4.95
C GLY A 6 9.54 14.34 -5.09
N ARG A 7 9.93 13.40 -5.95
CA ARG A 7 9.36 12.03 -5.95
C ARG A 7 10.39 11.03 -5.45
N GLN A 8 10.15 10.42 -4.28
CA GLN A 8 10.89 9.22 -3.87
C GLN A 8 10.59 8.12 -4.89
N LEU A 9 11.53 7.86 -5.80
CA LEU A 9 11.41 6.72 -6.70
C LEU A 9 11.43 5.43 -5.90
N ARG A 10 10.59 4.46 -6.33
CA ARG A 10 10.66 3.11 -5.78
C ARG A 10 12.05 2.52 -6.09
N PRO A 11 12.60 1.62 -5.26
CA PRO A 11 13.92 1.04 -5.49
C PRO A 11 14.13 0.46 -6.90
N SER A 12 13.10 -0.11 -7.52
CA SER A 12 13.17 -0.60 -8.91
C SER A 12 13.28 0.50 -9.96
N GLN A 13 12.63 1.65 -9.74
CA GLN A 13 12.69 2.82 -10.62
C GLN A 13 14.04 3.51 -10.47
N LEU A 14 14.51 3.67 -9.22
CA LEU A 14 15.83 4.19 -8.93
C LEU A 14 16.92 3.32 -9.57
N ALA A 15 16.79 2.00 -9.47
CA ALA A 15 17.74 1.08 -10.08
C ALA A 15 17.75 1.13 -11.62
N ALA A 16 16.61 1.43 -12.26
CA ALA A 16 16.56 1.62 -13.71
C ALA A 16 17.34 2.86 -14.17
N GLU A 17 17.46 3.89 -13.33
CA GLU A 17 18.25 5.09 -13.63
C GLU A 17 19.73 4.93 -13.30
N LEU A 18 20.07 4.17 -12.27
CA LEU A 18 21.42 4.06 -11.74
C LEU A 18 22.22 2.87 -12.26
N LEU A 19 21.56 1.77 -12.63
CA LEU A 19 22.27 0.55 -12.98
C LEU A 19 22.84 0.59 -14.40
N PRO A 20 24.06 0.06 -14.60
CA PRO A 20 24.60 -0.24 -15.91
C PRO A 20 23.65 -1.11 -16.75
N PRO A 21 23.68 -1.01 -18.10
CA PRO A 21 22.74 -1.70 -19.00
C PRO A 21 22.86 -3.24 -18.97
N ASP A 22 23.99 -3.77 -18.55
CA ASP A 22 24.28 -5.18 -18.35
C ASP A 22 23.73 -5.73 -17.01
N GLN A 23 23.28 -4.84 -16.12
CA GLN A 23 22.73 -5.20 -14.82
C GLN A 23 21.22 -4.98 -14.76
N MET A 24 20.61 -5.62 -13.78
CA MET A 24 19.19 -5.46 -13.45
C MET A 24 18.97 -5.60 -11.94
N TRP A 25 17.93 -4.95 -11.45
CA TRP A 25 17.54 -5.06 -10.06
C TRP A 25 16.68 -6.29 -9.81
N CYS A 26 17.10 -7.15 -8.91
CA CYS A 26 16.28 -8.25 -8.43
C CYS A 26 15.37 -7.77 -7.30
N THR A 27 14.06 -7.72 -7.53
CA THR A 27 13.06 -7.30 -6.53
C THR A 27 12.84 -8.32 -5.40
N VAL A 28 13.30 -9.57 -5.57
CA VAL A 28 13.21 -10.60 -4.54
C VAL A 28 14.38 -10.48 -3.55
N CYS A 29 15.58 -10.28 -4.08
CA CYS A 29 16.82 -10.24 -3.29
C CYS A 29 17.26 -8.81 -2.94
N HIS A 30 16.64 -7.78 -3.52
CA HIS A 30 16.98 -6.37 -3.35
C HIS A 30 18.46 -6.08 -3.65
N GLN A 31 18.96 -6.57 -4.78
CA GLN A 31 20.34 -6.36 -5.22
C GLN A 31 20.43 -6.25 -6.75
N ALA A 32 21.50 -5.62 -7.23
CA ALA A 32 21.86 -5.64 -8.65
C ALA A 32 22.39 -7.02 -9.05
N VAL A 33 22.03 -7.48 -10.24
CA VAL A 33 22.41 -8.78 -10.80
C VAL A 33 22.71 -8.60 -12.28
N GLU A 34 23.76 -9.24 -12.76
CA GLU A 34 24.04 -9.30 -14.20
C GLU A 34 22.89 -9.98 -14.95
N ARG A 35 22.42 -9.34 -16.02
CA ARG A 35 21.30 -9.85 -16.84
C ARG A 35 21.59 -11.23 -17.41
N GLN A 36 22.80 -11.45 -17.89
CA GLN A 36 23.22 -12.74 -18.47
C GLN A 36 23.15 -13.87 -17.43
N ARG A 37 23.46 -13.57 -16.17
CA ARG A 37 23.50 -14.53 -15.07
C ARG A 37 22.22 -14.57 -14.24
N PHE A 38 21.18 -13.84 -14.65
CA PHE A 38 19.93 -13.79 -13.90
C PHE A 38 19.28 -15.17 -13.73
N ARG A 39 19.41 -16.06 -14.72
CA ARG A 39 18.90 -17.45 -14.61
C ARG A 39 19.61 -18.23 -13.49
N GLU A 40 20.93 -18.11 -13.39
CA GLU A 40 21.71 -18.72 -12.31
C GLU A 40 21.29 -18.14 -10.96
N HIS A 41 21.16 -16.81 -10.91
CA HIS A 41 20.70 -16.11 -9.72
C HIS A 41 19.32 -16.59 -9.25
N ALA A 42 18.36 -16.72 -10.18
CA ALA A 42 17.02 -17.21 -9.89
C ALA A 42 17.01 -18.69 -9.46
N ALA A 43 18.01 -19.46 -9.86
CA ALA A 43 18.18 -20.85 -9.45
C ALA A 43 18.78 -21.00 -8.05
N MET A 44 19.42 -19.96 -7.48
CA MET A 44 20.00 -20.01 -6.14
C MET A 44 18.93 -20.25 -5.07
N LEU A 45 19.28 -21.03 -4.05
CA LEU A 45 18.38 -21.38 -2.94
C LEU A 45 17.82 -20.12 -2.25
N GLY A 46 18.67 -19.12 -1.99
CA GLY A 46 18.26 -17.86 -1.36
C GLY A 46 17.17 -17.13 -2.14
N HIS A 47 17.31 -17.05 -3.48
CA HIS A 47 16.30 -16.43 -4.33
C HIS A 47 14.98 -17.22 -4.30
N ARG A 48 15.04 -18.55 -4.41
CA ARG A 48 13.84 -19.41 -4.38
C ARG A 48 13.09 -19.29 -3.06
N LEU A 49 13.80 -19.30 -1.93
CA LEU A 49 13.23 -19.11 -0.60
C LEU A 49 12.62 -17.71 -0.44
N GLY A 50 13.33 -16.66 -0.90
CA GLY A 50 12.82 -15.29 -0.93
C GLY A 50 11.52 -15.19 -1.72
N ARG A 51 11.47 -15.79 -2.92
CA ARG A 51 10.27 -15.81 -3.77
C ARG A 51 9.10 -16.54 -3.12
N LYS A 52 9.35 -17.68 -2.46
CA LYS A 52 8.33 -18.43 -1.70
C LYS A 52 7.79 -17.60 -0.53
N LYS A 53 8.67 -16.92 0.22
CA LYS A 53 8.28 -16.02 1.30
C LYS A 53 7.43 -14.86 0.80
N MET A 54 7.84 -14.21 -0.30
CA MET A 54 7.07 -13.12 -0.90
C MET A 54 5.70 -13.56 -1.38
N LYS A 55 5.59 -14.74 -2.02
CA LYS A 55 4.28 -15.29 -2.42
C LYS A 55 3.39 -15.56 -1.20
N LYS A 56 3.96 -16.10 -0.12
CA LYS A 56 3.23 -16.33 1.14
C LYS A 56 2.73 -15.01 1.75
N LEU A 57 3.59 -14.00 1.82
CA LEU A 57 3.21 -12.68 2.35
C LEU A 57 2.11 -12.03 1.51
N LYS A 58 2.22 -12.06 0.17
CA LYS A 58 1.15 -11.59 -0.71
C LYS A 58 -0.18 -12.30 -0.43
N CYS A 59 -0.16 -13.62 -0.33
CA CYS A 59 -1.35 -14.41 -0.01
C CYS A 59 -1.94 -14.03 1.35
N VAL A 60 -1.12 -13.87 2.40
CA VAL A 60 -1.59 -13.45 3.72
C VAL A 60 -2.20 -12.05 3.67
N SER A 61 -1.54 -11.08 3.03
CA SER A 61 -2.07 -9.72 2.88
C SER A 61 -3.40 -9.70 2.15
N LEU A 62 -3.53 -10.48 1.08
CA LEU A 62 -4.78 -10.61 0.31
C LEU A 62 -5.88 -11.25 1.16
N ASN A 63 -5.62 -12.35 1.86
CA ASN A 63 -6.60 -12.98 2.75
C ASN A 63 -7.03 -12.07 3.91
N MET A 64 -6.11 -11.28 4.46
CA MET A 64 -6.45 -10.30 5.50
C MET A 64 -7.35 -9.20 4.95
N TRP A 65 -7.08 -8.74 3.72
CA TRP A 65 -7.92 -7.78 3.04
C TRP A 65 -9.32 -8.33 2.75
N GLU A 66 -9.42 -9.56 2.23
CA GLU A 66 -10.71 -10.24 1.98
C GLU A 66 -11.52 -10.40 3.27
N ARG A 67 -10.88 -10.81 4.36
CA ARG A 67 -11.53 -10.92 5.68
C ARG A 67 -12.00 -9.57 6.21
N HIS A 68 -11.22 -8.52 5.99
CA HIS A 68 -11.58 -7.17 6.45
C HIS A 68 -12.76 -6.60 5.65
N ARG A 69 -12.82 -6.85 4.34
CA ARG A 69 -13.87 -6.34 3.44
C ARG A 69 -15.10 -7.24 3.35
N GLY A 70 -15.00 -8.51 3.75
CA GLY A 70 -16.10 -9.48 3.71
C GLY A 70 -16.41 -10.02 2.31
N ALA A 71 -15.56 -9.78 1.31
CA ALA A 71 -15.73 -10.21 -0.07
C ALA A 71 -14.43 -10.82 -0.60
N ALA A 72 -14.54 -11.87 -1.44
CA ALA A 72 -13.37 -12.49 -2.07
C ALA A 72 -12.86 -11.63 -3.23
N LEU A 73 -11.53 -11.60 -3.42
CA LEU A 73 -10.84 -10.76 -4.42
C LEU A 73 -11.30 -11.02 -5.86
N ASP A 74 -11.71 -12.25 -6.16
CA ASP A 74 -12.17 -12.66 -7.48
C ASP A 74 -13.52 -11.99 -7.84
N HIS A 75 -14.32 -11.61 -6.84
CA HIS A 75 -15.59 -10.89 -7.05
C HIS A 75 -15.37 -9.38 -7.26
N GLU A 76 -14.39 -8.77 -6.58
CA GLU A 76 -14.11 -7.33 -6.72
C GLU A 76 -13.28 -7.00 -7.98
N SER A 77 -12.41 -7.91 -8.45
CA SER A 77 -11.60 -7.68 -9.66
C SER A 77 -12.42 -7.62 -10.95
N ALA A 78 -13.64 -8.19 -10.95
CA ALA A 78 -14.60 -8.06 -12.06
C ALA A 78 -15.29 -6.68 -12.12
N HIS A 79 -15.12 -5.85 -11.09
CA HIS A 79 -15.73 -4.53 -10.95
C HIS A 79 -14.70 -3.39 -11.10
N GLU A 80 -13.72 -3.52 -12.00
CA GLU A 80 -12.77 -2.43 -12.30
C GLU A 80 -13.48 -1.11 -12.71
N GLY A 81 -14.66 -1.19 -13.33
CA GLY A 81 -15.49 -0.03 -13.64
C GLY A 81 -16.11 0.69 -12.42
N ASN A 82 -16.00 0.12 -11.22
CA ASN A 82 -16.61 0.63 -9.98
C ASN A 82 -15.58 1.25 -9.00
N ILE A 83 -14.28 1.18 -9.31
CA ILE A 83 -13.22 1.63 -8.37
C ILE A 83 -13.27 3.14 -8.15
N GLU A 84 -13.50 3.94 -9.20
CA GLU A 84 -13.60 5.40 -9.07
C GLU A 84 -14.81 5.81 -8.23
N HIS A 85 -15.95 5.13 -8.44
CA HIS A 85 -17.17 5.36 -7.67
C HIS A 85 -17.02 4.94 -6.19
N GLU A 86 -16.41 3.78 -5.92
CA GLU A 86 -16.06 3.33 -4.57
C GLU A 86 -15.07 4.28 -3.88
N PHE A 87 -14.13 4.84 -4.63
CA PHE A 87 -13.17 5.81 -4.11
C PHE A 87 -13.82 7.15 -3.77
N GLU A 88 -14.75 7.62 -4.60
CA GLU A 88 -15.58 8.80 -4.30
C GLU A 88 -16.44 8.57 -3.05
N HIS A 89 -17.05 7.39 -2.93
CA HIS A 89 -17.82 6.99 -1.75
C HIS A 89 -16.96 6.95 -0.49
N TYR A 90 -15.75 6.38 -0.58
CA TYR A 90 -14.79 6.35 0.51
C TYR A 90 -14.37 7.76 0.94
N GLN A 91 -14.05 8.65 0.00
CA GLN A 91 -13.72 10.04 0.31
C GLN A 91 -14.87 10.78 0.98
N ALA A 92 -16.10 10.59 0.49
CA ALA A 92 -17.28 11.18 1.12
C ALA A 92 -17.47 10.67 2.55
N ASP A 93 -17.22 9.38 2.79
CA ASP A 93 -17.32 8.78 4.12
C ASP A 93 -16.23 9.29 5.08
N GLN A 94 -14.99 9.42 4.60
CA GLN A 94 -13.91 10.02 5.40
C GLN A 94 -14.22 11.47 5.78
N ARG A 95 -14.70 12.29 4.83
CA ARG A 95 -15.12 13.67 5.12
C ARG A 95 -16.22 13.73 6.18
N ARG A 96 -17.20 12.82 6.13
CA ARG A 96 -18.26 12.74 7.16
C ARG A 96 -17.71 12.39 8.54
N ARG A 97 -16.78 11.43 8.62
CA ARG A 97 -16.15 11.04 9.90
C ARG A 97 -15.31 12.17 10.48
N GLU A 98 -14.53 12.86 9.64
CA GLU A 98 -13.77 14.04 10.03
C GLU A 98 -14.70 15.16 10.52
N GLN A 99 -15.81 15.41 9.84
CA GLN A 99 -16.81 16.38 10.28
C GLN A 99 -17.44 16.00 11.63
N MET A 100 -17.81 14.73 11.84
CA MET A 100 -18.31 14.28 13.15
C MET A 100 -17.26 14.42 14.26
N LEU A 101 -15.99 14.13 13.97
CA LEU A 101 -14.90 14.31 14.93
C LEU A 101 -14.71 15.79 15.29
N VAL A 102 -14.83 16.68 14.31
CA VAL A 102 -14.81 18.13 14.51
C VAL A 102 -16.02 18.57 15.31
N GLU A 103 -17.24 18.20 14.94
CA GLU A 103 -18.46 18.55 15.70
C GLU A 103 -18.43 18.03 17.14
N THR A 104 -17.85 16.85 17.37
CA THR A 104 -17.67 16.30 18.72
C THR A 104 -16.61 17.07 19.52
N ALA A 105 -15.55 17.56 18.85
CA ALA A 105 -14.53 18.40 19.47
C ALA A 105 -14.98 19.86 19.72
N TRP A 106 -15.95 20.36 18.95
CA TRP A 106 -16.49 21.71 19.01
C TRP A 106 -17.87 21.80 19.67
N GLY A 107 -18.42 20.68 20.14
CA GLY A 107 -19.67 20.67 20.90
C GLY A 107 -19.53 21.63 22.09
N PRO A 108 -20.41 22.63 22.24
CA PRO A 108 -20.30 23.57 23.34
C PRO A 108 -20.33 22.76 24.63
N SER A 109 -19.28 22.89 25.44
CA SER A 109 -19.27 22.39 26.81
C SER A 109 -20.52 22.93 27.47
N ARG A 110 -21.50 22.05 27.67
CA ARG A 110 -22.76 22.38 28.32
C ARG A 110 -22.36 22.99 29.66
N PRO A 111 -22.68 24.27 29.93
CA PRO A 111 -22.32 24.84 31.22
C PRO A 111 -22.99 23.98 32.29
N PRO A 112 -22.28 23.66 33.39
CA PRO A 112 -22.82 22.80 34.44
C PRO A 112 -24.15 23.37 34.90
N SER A 113 -25.12 22.49 35.11
CA SER A 113 -26.44 22.89 35.59
C SER A 113 -26.26 23.53 36.96
N ARG A 114 -26.91 24.67 37.21
CA ARG A 114 -26.82 25.41 38.48
C ARG A 114 -27.30 24.60 39.70
N TRP A 115 -27.86 23.41 39.48
CA TRP A 115 -28.43 22.55 40.51
C TRP A 115 -27.41 21.60 41.16
N ASP A 116 -26.18 21.53 40.66
CA ASP A 116 -25.13 20.65 41.20
C ASP A 116 -24.24 21.35 42.27
N LEU A 117 -24.72 22.43 42.90
CA LEU A 117 -23.98 23.23 43.89
C LEU A 117 -24.68 23.40 45.24
N PHE A 118 -25.70 22.60 45.56
CA PHE A 118 -26.27 22.53 46.90
C PHE A 118 -26.63 21.09 47.31
#